data_AF-A0A495KPQ7-F1
#
_entry.id   AF-A0A495KPQ7-F1
#
_cell.length_a   1.000
_cell.length_b   1.000
_cell.length_c   1.000
_cell.angle_alpha   90.00
_cell.angle_beta   90.00
_cell.angle_gamma   90.00
#
_symmetry.space_group_name_H-M   'P 1'
#
loop_
_entity.id
_entity.type
_entity.pdbx_description
1 polymer ?
#
loop_
_entity_poly.entity_id
_entity_poly.type
_entity_poly.pdbx_seq_one_letter_code
_entity_poly.pdbx_strand_id
1 'polypeptide(L)'
;MTRKKIPIAIETEVMFLSDMKCCIDNNKGDHIHHIDGNNSNNVIENLALLCFHCHNLATITNTLSKKLSPNLIKKYRKQHYAAIKIQRENSLKNISGKTVKTVTQEDIIEATTTSIILVEISKIQYEYYKEVRMDRNEILLKLLMFKNQSNPRILISILDFLNRVVSETRSGLPSSMIATTENIITLYFSELSSKTTKQQFFEVGKSAIEVGETIVYDSSIHSANFKSMSIGYSIIDFIHYLAKTRNIKSLEENVYTVYEELKSQLKRPERNDLENAEKIRHIHFENIKNGKKSNPVYSQEIMQLIQKQQ
;
A
#
# COMPACT_ATOMS: atom_id res chain seq x y z
N MET A 1 -16.94 58.38 -11.07
CA MET A 1 -15.51 58.04 -10.93
C MET A 1 -15.19 56.90 -11.87
N THR A 2 -14.18 57.06 -12.73
CA THR A 2 -13.71 56.01 -13.65
C THR A 2 -13.19 54.82 -12.84
N ARG A 3 -13.81 53.65 -13.04
CA ARG A 3 -13.39 52.40 -12.38
C ARG A 3 -11.97 52.10 -12.84
N LYS A 4 -11.00 52.10 -11.90
CA LYS A 4 -9.63 51.64 -12.21
C LYS A 4 -9.72 50.20 -12.69
N LYS A 5 -9.14 49.92 -13.86
CA LYS A 5 -9.12 48.57 -14.42
C LYS A 5 -8.30 47.66 -13.50
N ILE A 6 -8.79 46.45 -13.24
CA ILE A 6 -8.01 45.42 -12.54
C ILE A 6 -6.80 45.08 -13.44
N PRO A 7 -5.57 45.01 -12.91
CA PRO A 7 -4.42 44.58 -13.70
C PRO A 7 -4.65 43.18 -14.29
N ILE A 8 -4.28 42.99 -15.56
CA ILE A 8 -4.56 41.74 -16.30
C ILE A 8 -4.01 40.49 -15.61
N ALA A 9 -2.85 40.58 -14.97
CA ALA A 9 -2.24 39.48 -14.23
C ALA A 9 -3.09 39.05 -13.02
N ILE A 10 -3.66 40.02 -12.30
CA ILE A 10 -4.53 39.77 -11.15
C ILE A 10 -5.88 39.21 -11.60
N GLU A 11 -6.45 39.77 -12.67
CA GLU A 11 -7.68 39.26 -13.29
C GLU A 11 -7.51 37.79 -13.72
N THR A 12 -6.42 37.49 -14.42
CA THR A 12 -6.06 36.13 -14.84
C THR A 12 -5.94 35.18 -13.66
N GLU A 13 -5.25 35.59 -12.60
CA GLU A 13 -5.06 34.76 -11.40
C GLU A 13 -6.39 34.47 -10.69
N VAL A 14 -7.25 35.49 -10.51
CA VAL A 14 -8.57 35.31 -9.90
C VAL A 14 -9.43 34.36 -10.74
N MET A 15 -9.41 34.50 -12.07
CA MET A 15 -10.14 33.63 -13.00
C MET A 15 -9.59 32.20 -12.98
N PHE A 16 -8.28 32.03 -12.91
CA PHE A 16 -7.64 30.71 -12.79
C PHE A 16 -7.99 30.05 -11.45
N LEU A 17 -7.81 30.74 -10.32
CA LEU A 17 -8.11 30.20 -8.98
C LEU A 17 -9.58 29.81 -8.80
N SER A 18 -10.47 30.48 -9.52
CA SER A 18 -11.92 30.22 -9.51
C SER A 18 -12.39 29.22 -10.56
N ASP A 19 -11.50 28.67 -11.40
CA ASP A 19 -11.84 27.77 -12.49
C ASP A 19 -12.90 28.37 -13.45
N MET A 20 -12.84 29.69 -13.67
CA MET A 20 -13.82 30.46 -14.44
C MET A 20 -15.26 30.35 -13.91
N LYS A 21 -15.43 29.96 -12.63
CA LYS A 21 -16.73 29.75 -11.99
C LYS A 21 -16.98 30.72 -10.85
N CYS A 22 -18.24 31.08 -10.68
CA CYS A 22 -18.73 31.81 -9.53
C CYS A 22 -18.45 31.03 -8.24
N CYS A 23 -17.84 31.67 -7.25
CA CYS A 23 -17.51 30.98 -6.00
C CYS A 23 -18.72 30.64 -5.11
N ILE A 24 -19.92 31.12 -5.44
CA ILE A 24 -21.14 30.93 -4.65
C ILE A 24 -21.97 29.75 -5.15
N ASP A 25 -22.20 29.68 -6.47
CA ASP A 25 -23.14 28.73 -7.08
C ASP A 25 -22.47 27.82 -8.14
N ASN A 26 -21.16 27.96 -8.37
CA ASN A 26 -20.37 27.22 -9.37
C ASN A 26 -20.82 27.39 -10.84
N ASN A 27 -21.74 28.32 -11.13
CA ASN A 27 -22.08 28.70 -12.50
C ASN A 27 -20.92 29.44 -13.17
N LYS A 28 -21.00 29.65 -14.49
CA LYS A 28 -20.01 30.45 -15.22
C LYS A 28 -19.83 31.82 -14.57
N GLY A 29 -18.61 32.11 -14.15
CA GLY A 29 -18.23 33.40 -13.60
C GLY A 29 -18.25 34.46 -14.69
N ASP A 30 -18.60 35.68 -14.30
CA ASP A 30 -18.87 36.77 -15.24
C ASP A 30 -18.22 38.08 -14.78
N HIS A 31 -18.34 38.41 -13.48
CA HIS A 31 -17.83 39.65 -12.91
C HIS A 31 -16.86 39.40 -11.75
N ILE A 32 -15.71 40.08 -11.75
CA ILE A 32 -14.85 40.16 -10.56
C ILE A 32 -15.40 41.24 -9.62
N HIS A 33 -15.76 40.80 -8.41
CA HIS A 33 -16.32 41.60 -7.33
C HIS A 33 -15.25 41.95 -6.28
N HIS A 34 -15.15 43.24 -5.95
CA HIS A 34 -14.37 43.74 -4.82
C HIS A 34 -15.16 43.55 -3.52
N ILE A 35 -14.71 42.62 -2.67
CA ILE A 35 -15.42 42.18 -1.46
C ILE A 35 -15.60 43.32 -0.45
N ASP A 36 -14.65 44.25 -0.36
CA ASP A 36 -14.72 45.43 0.49
C ASP A 36 -15.49 46.62 -0.13
N GLY A 37 -15.94 46.50 -1.39
CA GLY A 37 -16.57 47.57 -2.14
C GLY A 37 -15.61 48.67 -2.65
N ASN A 38 -14.31 48.57 -2.38
CA ASN A 38 -13.31 49.53 -2.84
C ASN A 38 -12.70 49.08 -4.17
N ASN A 39 -13.13 49.72 -5.26
CA ASN A 39 -12.68 49.44 -6.62
C ASN A 39 -11.17 49.67 -6.88
N SER A 40 -10.44 50.27 -5.93
CA SER A 40 -8.98 50.45 -6.02
C SER A 40 -8.18 49.34 -5.30
N ASN A 41 -8.84 48.49 -4.51
CA ASN A 41 -8.18 47.44 -3.74
C ASN A 41 -8.12 46.12 -4.53
N ASN A 42 -7.09 45.98 -5.36
CA ASN A 42 -6.92 44.85 -6.27
C ASN A 42 -6.07 43.69 -5.69
N VAL A 43 -5.97 43.55 -4.37
CA VAL A 43 -5.32 42.36 -3.78
C VAL A 43 -6.19 41.12 -4.02
N ILE A 44 -5.58 39.98 -4.32
CA ILE A 44 -6.28 38.75 -4.73
C ILE A 44 -7.32 38.32 -3.68
N GLU A 45 -7.02 38.48 -2.40
CA GLU A 45 -7.86 38.14 -1.25
C GLU A 45 -9.14 38.97 -1.18
N ASN A 46 -9.14 40.17 -1.79
CA ASN A 46 -10.28 41.07 -1.86
C ASN A 46 -11.15 40.86 -3.11
N LEU A 47 -10.75 39.98 -4.01
CA LEU A 47 -11.43 39.75 -5.28
C LEU A 47 -12.12 38.38 -5.29
N ALA A 48 -13.36 38.34 -5.77
CA ALA A 48 -14.12 37.11 -5.99
C ALA A 48 -14.76 37.13 -7.39
N LEU A 49 -14.61 36.04 -8.15
CA LEU A 49 -15.36 35.87 -9.39
C LEU A 49 -16.80 35.43 -9.05
N LEU A 50 -17.79 36.19 -9.52
CA LEU A 50 -19.21 35.95 -9.32
C LEU A 50 -19.94 35.86 -10.67
N CYS A 51 -21.01 35.07 -10.73
CA CYS A 51 -21.97 35.15 -11.82
C CYS A 51 -22.81 36.43 -11.68
N PHE A 52 -23.51 36.84 -12.75
CA PHE A 52 -24.35 38.03 -12.75
C PHE A 52 -25.37 38.04 -11.60
N HIS A 53 -26.01 36.90 -11.32
CA HIS A 53 -27.01 36.78 -10.26
C HIS A 53 -26.41 37.02 -8.86
N CYS A 54 -25.33 36.32 -8.51
CA CYS A 54 -24.67 36.48 -7.21
C CYS A 54 -23.97 37.84 -7.07
N HIS A 55 -23.47 38.40 -8.17
CA HIS A 55 -22.94 39.76 -8.19
C HIS A 55 -24.04 40.77 -7.82
N ASN A 56 -25.22 40.66 -8.43
CA ASN A 56 -26.36 41.51 -8.10
C ASN A 56 -26.71 41.40 -6.62
N LEU A 57 -26.86 40.18 -6.08
CA LEU A 57 -27.12 39.92 -4.66
C LEU A 57 -26.07 40.55 -3.71
N ALA A 58 -24.80 40.65 -4.14
CA ALA A 58 -23.74 41.31 -3.39
C ALA A 58 -23.81 42.85 -3.44
N THR A 59 -24.43 43.41 -4.48
CA THR A 59 -24.54 44.87 -4.68
C THR A 59 -25.89 45.46 -4.25
N ILE A 60 -26.88 44.65 -3.91
CA ILE A 60 -28.22 45.13 -3.53
C ILE A 60 -28.13 46.09 -2.34
N THR A 61 -28.87 47.20 -2.45
CA THR A 61 -29.02 48.24 -1.42
C THR A 61 -30.41 48.26 -0.78
N ASN A 62 -31.39 47.55 -1.36
CA ASN A 62 -32.74 47.43 -0.80
C ASN A 62 -32.77 46.50 0.43
N THR A 63 -33.79 46.65 1.27
CA THR A 63 -33.97 45.91 2.53
C THR A 63 -34.83 44.66 2.41
N LEU A 64 -35.43 44.44 1.23
CA LEU A 64 -36.38 43.34 0.97
C LEU A 64 -35.71 41.99 0.77
N SER A 65 -34.45 41.97 0.33
CA SER A 65 -33.70 40.74 0.04
C SER A 65 -32.43 40.67 0.88
N LYS A 66 -32.06 39.45 1.29
CA LYS A 66 -30.86 39.23 2.09
C LYS A 66 -29.63 39.40 1.21
N LYS A 67 -28.91 40.51 1.41
CA LYS A 67 -27.65 40.81 0.73
C LYS A 67 -26.61 39.72 0.95
N LEU A 68 -25.88 39.36 -0.10
CA LEU A 68 -24.71 38.50 0.00
C LEU A 68 -23.58 39.28 0.69
N SER A 69 -23.32 38.96 1.97
CA SER A 69 -22.38 39.76 2.77
C SER A 69 -20.92 39.48 2.41
N PRO A 70 -20.01 40.47 2.57
CA PRO A 70 -18.58 40.27 2.34
C PRO A 70 -17.99 39.06 3.05
N ASN A 71 -18.41 38.81 4.30
CA ASN A 71 -17.95 37.68 5.10
C ASN A 71 -18.42 36.33 4.52
N LEU A 72 -19.62 36.28 3.95
CA LEU A 72 -20.13 35.08 3.31
C LEU A 72 -19.38 34.79 2.00
N ILE A 73 -19.13 35.83 1.19
CA ILE A 73 -18.33 35.72 -0.05
C ILE A 73 -16.94 35.19 0.27
N LYS A 74 -16.26 35.70 1.31
CA LYS A 74 -14.94 35.20 1.73
C LYS A 74 -14.94 33.72 2.07
N LYS A 75 -15.97 33.24 2.78
CA LYS A 75 -16.10 31.81 3.17
C LYS A 75 -16.25 30.92 1.94
N TYR A 76 -17.20 31.25 1.05
CA TYR A 76 -17.45 30.51 -0.17
C TYR A 76 -16.23 30.53 -1.11
N ARG A 77 -15.59 31.68 -1.31
CA ARG A 77 -14.34 31.79 -2.08
C ARG A 77 -13.25 30.88 -1.56
N LYS A 78 -13.02 30.87 -0.24
CA LYS A 78 -12.00 30.02 0.39
C LYS A 78 -12.29 28.53 0.13
N GLN A 79 -13.54 28.11 0.30
CA GLN A 79 -13.97 26.74 0.03
C GLN A 79 -13.82 26.36 -1.44
N HIS A 80 -14.27 27.24 -2.35
CA HIS A 80 -14.19 27.06 -3.80
C HIS A 80 -12.76 26.86 -4.28
N TYR A 81 -11.84 27.74 -3.85
CA TYR A 81 -10.44 27.66 -4.28
C TYR A 81 -9.75 26.40 -3.73
N ALA A 82 -10.09 26.00 -2.50
CA ALA A 82 -9.61 24.73 -1.94
C ALA A 82 -10.13 23.54 -2.76
N ALA A 83 -11.41 23.53 -3.13
CA ALA A 83 -12.00 22.47 -3.94
C ALA A 83 -11.37 22.38 -5.33
N ILE A 84 -11.14 23.51 -6.00
CA ILE A 84 -10.47 23.56 -7.31
C ILE A 84 -9.02 23.10 -7.19
N LYS A 85 -8.30 23.54 -6.16
CA LYS A 85 -6.93 23.09 -5.91
C LYS A 85 -6.90 21.58 -5.75
N ILE A 86 -7.78 21.02 -4.91
CA ILE A 86 -7.91 19.57 -4.73
C ILE A 86 -8.32 18.89 -6.03
N GLN A 87 -9.26 19.44 -6.80
CA GLN A 87 -9.66 18.88 -8.10
C GLN A 87 -8.50 18.85 -9.09
N ARG A 88 -7.69 19.92 -9.14
CA ARG A 88 -6.49 19.99 -9.98
C ARG A 88 -5.43 19.01 -9.49
N GLU A 89 -5.15 18.97 -8.19
CA GLU A 89 -4.22 18.01 -7.58
C GLU A 89 -4.68 16.56 -7.76
N ASN A 90 -5.99 16.28 -7.69
CA ASN A 90 -6.58 14.97 -7.92
C ASN A 90 -6.66 14.62 -9.40
N SER A 91 -6.88 15.58 -10.31
CA SER A 91 -6.72 15.33 -11.75
C SER A 91 -5.27 14.99 -12.11
N LEU A 92 -4.32 15.35 -11.24
CA LEU A 92 -2.90 15.01 -11.32
C LEU A 92 -2.53 13.74 -10.53
N LYS A 93 -3.39 13.25 -9.63
CA LYS A 93 -3.18 12.04 -8.84
C LYS A 93 -4.20 10.97 -9.23
N ASN A 94 -3.72 9.88 -9.81
CA ASN A 94 -4.26 8.50 -9.77
C ASN A 94 -4.46 7.88 -11.16
N ILE A 95 -3.46 7.13 -11.64
CA ILE A 95 -3.40 5.66 -11.65
C ILE A 95 -1.92 5.29 -11.45
N SER A 96 -1.61 4.44 -10.47
CA SER A 96 -0.26 3.85 -10.30
C SER A 96 0.94 4.81 -10.24
N GLY A 97 0.76 6.04 -9.74
CA GLY A 97 1.88 6.99 -9.57
C GLY A 97 2.43 7.63 -10.86
N LYS A 98 1.76 7.47 -12.01
CA LYS A 98 2.06 8.19 -13.28
C LYS A 98 0.93 9.17 -13.63
N THR A 99 1.26 10.30 -14.26
CA THR A 99 0.28 11.32 -14.69
C THR A 99 -0.45 10.89 -15.97
N VAL A 100 -1.73 11.27 -16.11
CA VAL A 100 -2.65 10.82 -17.19
C VAL A 100 -2.17 11.13 -18.62
N LYS A 101 -1.23 12.07 -18.80
CA LYS A 101 -0.69 12.43 -20.13
C LYS A 101 0.23 11.36 -20.75
N THR A 102 0.58 10.30 -20.03
CA THR A 102 1.57 9.31 -20.48
C THR A 102 1.09 7.86 -20.42
N VAL A 103 -0.22 7.61 -20.24
CA VAL A 103 -0.76 6.24 -20.21
C VAL A 103 -0.71 5.65 -21.61
N THR A 104 0.10 4.61 -21.80
CA THR A 104 0.20 3.90 -23.08
C THR A 104 -0.83 2.78 -23.18
N GLN A 105 -0.98 2.16 -24.37
CA GLN A 105 -1.82 0.97 -24.51
C GLN A 105 -1.30 -0.18 -23.63
N GLU A 106 0.02 -0.29 -23.47
CA GLU A 106 0.66 -1.27 -22.60
C GLU A 106 0.28 -1.07 -21.14
N ASP A 107 0.25 0.18 -20.64
CA ASP A 107 -0.19 0.47 -19.27
C ASP A 107 -1.66 0.01 -19.05
N ILE A 108 -2.54 0.18 -20.05
CA ILE A 108 -3.94 -0.29 -20.00
C ILE A 108 -4.02 -1.81 -20.01
N ILE A 109 -3.23 -2.48 -20.87
CA ILE A 109 -3.17 -3.94 -20.93
C ILE A 109 -2.64 -4.51 -19.62
N GLU A 110 -1.61 -3.91 -19.02
CA GLU A 110 -1.08 -4.33 -17.72
C GLU A 110 -2.13 -4.18 -16.61
N ALA A 111 -2.80 -3.03 -16.54
CA ALA A 111 -3.85 -2.79 -15.53
C ALA A 111 -5.03 -3.75 -15.69
N THR A 112 -5.44 -4.05 -16.92
CA THR A 112 -6.52 -4.98 -17.23
C THR A 112 -6.13 -6.41 -16.88
N THR A 113 -4.93 -6.84 -17.28
CA THR A 113 -4.37 -8.16 -16.96
C THR A 113 -4.27 -8.35 -15.45
N THR A 114 -3.77 -7.34 -14.75
CA THR A 114 -3.71 -7.33 -13.28
C THR A 114 -5.10 -7.55 -12.68
N SER A 115 -6.10 -6.81 -13.16
CA SER A 115 -7.47 -6.90 -12.65
C SER A 115 -8.09 -8.29 -12.87
N ILE A 116 -7.88 -8.88 -14.03
CA ILE A 116 -8.33 -10.25 -14.33
C ILE A 116 -7.66 -11.25 -13.39
N ILE A 117 -6.34 -11.18 -13.22
CA ILE A 117 -5.60 -12.08 -12.32
C ILE A 117 -6.08 -11.94 -10.88
N LEU A 118 -6.38 -10.74 -10.39
CA LEU A 118 -6.91 -10.54 -9.04
C LEU A 118 -8.29 -11.21 -8.84
N VAL A 119 -9.13 -11.21 -9.88
CA VAL A 119 -10.40 -11.94 -9.87
C VAL A 119 -10.16 -13.45 -9.84
N GLU A 120 -9.21 -13.96 -10.62
CA GLU A 120 -8.85 -15.39 -10.61
C GLU A 120 -8.27 -15.83 -9.27
N ILE A 121 -7.39 -15.02 -8.65
CA ILE A 121 -6.89 -15.27 -7.28
C ILE A 121 -8.06 -15.34 -6.29
N SER A 122 -9.05 -14.46 -6.41
CA SER A 122 -10.23 -14.46 -5.54
C SER A 122 -11.07 -15.74 -5.70
N LYS A 123 -11.16 -16.29 -6.91
CA LYS A 123 -11.82 -17.59 -7.15
C LYS A 123 -11.03 -18.75 -6.52
N ILE A 124 -9.71 -18.76 -6.65
CA ILE A 124 -8.85 -19.76 -6.01
C ILE A 124 -8.98 -19.70 -4.48
N GLN A 125 -9.03 -18.49 -3.90
CA GLN A 125 -9.30 -18.30 -2.48
C GLN A 125 -10.64 -18.91 -2.08
N TYR A 126 -11.70 -18.64 -2.84
CA TYR A 126 -13.02 -19.19 -2.57
C TYR A 126 -13.03 -20.73 -2.67
N GLU A 127 -12.40 -21.30 -3.68
CA GLU A 127 -12.25 -22.75 -3.86
C GLU A 127 -11.53 -23.39 -2.66
N TYR A 128 -10.43 -22.78 -2.21
CA TYR A 128 -9.61 -23.23 -1.09
C TYR A 128 -10.40 -23.37 0.23
N TYR A 129 -11.32 -22.46 0.51
CA TYR A 129 -12.12 -22.47 1.75
C TYR A 129 -13.45 -23.21 1.62
N LYS A 130 -13.96 -23.43 0.41
CA LYS A 130 -15.26 -24.08 0.20
C LYS A 130 -15.18 -25.60 0.20
N GLU A 131 -14.16 -26.17 -0.43
CA GLU A 131 -14.13 -27.59 -0.76
C GLU A 131 -13.36 -28.43 0.27
N VAL A 132 -14.10 -29.04 1.22
CA VAL A 132 -13.53 -29.90 2.28
C VAL A 132 -12.85 -31.16 1.73
N ARG A 133 -13.17 -31.58 0.50
CA ARG A 133 -12.71 -32.85 -0.10
C ARG A 133 -11.51 -32.71 -1.05
N MET A 134 -11.10 -31.50 -1.37
CA MET A 134 -10.01 -31.25 -2.30
C MET A 134 -8.66 -31.22 -1.59
N ASP A 135 -7.61 -31.62 -2.30
CA ASP A 135 -6.25 -31.36 -1.85
C ASP A 135 -6.00 -29.85 -1.90
N ARG A 136 -6.08 -29.22 -0.73
CA ARG A 136 -5.85 -27.77 -0.55
C ARG A 136 -4.46 -27.35 -1.04
N ASN A 137 -3.50 -28.27 -1.08
CA ASN A 137 -2.17 -27.99 -1.59
C ASN A 137 -2.17 -27.81 -3.11
N GLU A 138 -2.93 -28.64 -3.85
CA GLU A 138 -3.10 -28.49 -5.29
C GLU A 138 -3.79 -27.16 -5.64
N ILE A 139 -4.73 -26.72 -4.81
CA ILE A 139 -5.39 -25.42 -4.99
C ILE A 139 -4.39 -24.27 -4.88
N LEU A 140 -3.48 -24.31 -3.90
CA LEU A 140 -2.44 -23.28 -3.76
C LEU A 140 -1.50 -23.25 -4.96
N LEU A 141 -1.14 -24.42 -5.49
CA LEU A 141 -0.27 -24.52 -6.67
C LEU A 141 -0.87 -23.86 -7.91
N LYS A 142 -2.21 -23.72 -8.01
CA LYS A 142 -2.85 -22.95 -9.09
C LYS A 142 -2.37 -21.50 -9.15
N LEU A 143 -1.95 -20.91 -8.04
CA LEU A 143 -1.39 -19.55 -8.01
C LEU A 143 -0.15 -19.41 -8.89
N LEU A 144 0.61 -20.48 -9.14
CA LEU A 144 1.82 -20.43 -9.97
C LEU A 144 1.53 -20.12 -11.44
N MET A 145 0.30 -20.27 -11.92
CA MET A 145 -0.05 -19.99 -13.32
C MET A 145 0.12 -18.51 -13.70
N PHE A 146 0.11 -17.60 -12.71
CA PHE A 146 0.25 -16.15 -12.94
C PHE A 146 1.68 -15.64 -12.71
N LYS A 147 2.64 -16.53 -12.41
CA LYS A 147 4.03 -16.18 -12.07
C LYS A 147 4.67 -15.25 -13.11
N ASN A 148 4.51 -15.55 -14.39
CA ASN A 148 5.16 -14.81 -15.48
C ASN A 148 4.56 -13.40 -15.68
N GLN A 149 3.29 -13.21 -15.32
CA GLN A 149 2.56 -11.95 -15.37
C GLN A 149 2.58 -11.20 -14.03
N SER A 150 3.39 -11.67 -13.07
CA SER A 150 3.48 -11.10 -11.73
C SER A 150 3.92 -9.63 -11.73
N ASN A 151 3.31 -8.86 -10.86
CA ASN A 151 3.69 -7.51 -10.47
C ASN A 151 3.43 -7.31 -8.96
N PRO A 152 3.81 -6.17 -8.36
CA PRO A 152 3.64 -5.96 -6.92
C PRO A 152 2.20 -6.15 -6.44
N ARG A 153 1.20 -5.74 -7.23
CA ARG A 153 -0.20 -5.81 -6.83
C ARG A 153 -0.71 -7.25 -6.79
N ILE A 154 -0.35 -8.05 -7.78
CA ILE A 154 -0.65 -9.49 -7.82
C ILE A 154 0.01 -10.18 -6.63
N LEU A 155 1.29 -9.91 -6.39
CA LEU A 155 2.03 -10.55 -5.31
C LEU A 155 1.47 -10.18 -3.93
N ILE A 156 1.07 -8.93 -3.68
CA ILE A 156 0.39 -8.57 -2.42
C ILE A 156 -0.88 -9.40 -2.24
N SER A 157 -1.72 -9.51 -3.27
CA SER A 157 -2.95 -10.30 -3.17
C SER A 157 -2.68 -11.79 -2.92
N ILE A 158 -1.57 -12.32 -3.42
CA ILE A 158 -1.11 -13.69 -3.15
C ILE A 158 -0.62 -13.80 -1.71
N LEU A 159 0.22 -12.88 -1.25
CA LEU A 159 0.75 -12.86 0.11
C LEU A 159 -0.37 -12.72 1.15
N ASP A 160 -1.38 -11.87 0.91
CA ASP A 160 -2.56 -11.74 1.77
C ASP A 160 -3.36 -13.06 1.86
N PHE A 161 -3.42 -13.81 0.76
CA PHE A 161 -4.03 -15.13 0.78
C PHE A 161 -3.16 -16.12 1.57
N LEU A 162 -1.88 -16.22 1.24
CA LEU A 162 -0.94 -17.12 1.88
C LEU A 162 -0.83 -16.83 3.38
N ASN A 163 -0.89 -15.58 3.81
CA ASN A 163 -0.86 -15.19 5.21
C ASN A 163 -2.08 -15.75 5.97
N ARG A 164 -3.27 -15.67 5.37
CA ARG A 164 -4.49 -16.28 5.93
C ARG A 164 -4.37 -17.81 5.99
N VAL A 165 -3.79 -18.44 4.97
CA VAL A 165 -3.53 -19.88 4.97
C VAL A 165 -2.60 -20.27 6.11
N VAL A 166 -1.45 -19.60 6.24
CA VAL A 166 -0.46 -19.98 7.26
C VAL A 166 -0.89 -19.62 8.67
N SER A 167 -1.90 -18.76 8.86
CA SER A 167 -2.52 -18.56 10.18
C SER A 167 -3.18 -19.84 10.73
N GLU A 168 -3.49 -20.82 9.87
CA GLU A 168 -3.95 -22.14 10.28
C GLU A 168 -2.81 -23.01 10.85
N THR A 169 -1.55 -22.57 10.80
CA THR A 169 -0.41 -23.26 11.43
C THR A 169 -0.66 -23.56 12.89
N ARG A 170 -1.29 -22.61 13.60
CA ARG A 170 -1.74 -22.80 14.99
C ARG A 170 -2.66 -24.01 15.19
N SER A 171 -3.44 -24.35 14.17
CA SER A 171 -4.40 -25.46 14.17
C SER A 171 -3.83 -26.73 13.52
N GLY A 172 -2.53 -26.78 13.26
CA GLY A 172 -1.87 -27.98 12.72
C GLY A 172 -1.79 -28.03 11.19
N LEU A 173 -1.64 -26.88 10.52
CA LEU A 173 -1.38 -26.86 9.07
C LEU A 173 -0.16 -27.75 8.72
N PRO A 174 -0.29 -28.69 7.75
CA PRO A 174 0.81 -29.57 7.38
C PRO A 174 2.05 -28.82 6.88
N SER A 175 3.24 -29.31 7.26
CA SER A 175 4.51 -28.69 6.85
C SER A 175 4.73 -28.74 5.33
N SER A 176 4.07 -29.65 4.60
CA SER A 176 4.03 -29.68 3.13
C SER A 176 3.29 -28.49 2.51
N MET A 177 2.22 -28.00 3.15
CA MET A 177 1.51 -26.80 2.71
C MET A 177 2.33 -25.54 2.97
N ILE A 178 3.03 -25.50 4.11
CA ILE A 178 3.95 -24.39 4.44
C ILE A 178 5.13 -24.36 3.45
N ALA A 179 5.67 -25.52 3.08
CA ALA A 179 6.68 -25.62 2.01
C ALA A 179 6.14 -25.14 0.65
N THR A 180 4.87 -25.43 0.34
CA THR A 180 4.23 -24.93 -0.88
C THR A 180 4.08 -23.41 -0.87
N THR A 181 3.71 -22.83 0.27
CA THR A 181 3.71 -21.37 0.49
C THR A 181 5.09 -20.76 0.24
N GLU A 182 6.14 -21.32 0.84
CA GLU A 182 7.53 -20.86 0.66
C GLU A 182 7.99 -20.94 -0.80
N ASN A 183 7.66 -22.03 -1.50
CA ASN A 183 7.94 -22.19 -2.92
C ASN A 183 7.23 -21.13 -3.77
N ILE A 184 5.94 -20.87 -3.53
CA ILE A 184 5.19 -19.83 -4.25
C ILE A 184 5.85 -18.46 -4.05
N ILE A 185 6.18 -18.09 -2.81
CA ILE A 185 6.86 -16.82 -2.50
C ILE A 185 8.19 -16.72 -3.26
N THR A 186 9.04 -17.74 -3.15
CA THR A 186 10.37 -17.76 -3.78
C THR A 186 10.28 -17.59 -5.29
N LEU A 187 9.36 -18.32 -5.93
CA LEU A 187 9.14 -18.26 -7.37
C LEU A 187 8.65 -16.89 -7.83
N TYR A 188 7.72 -16.27 -7.10
CA TYR A 188 7.20 -14.95 -7.43
C TYR A 188 8.22 -13.83 -7.26
N PHE A 189 8.99 -13.84 -6.17
CA PHE A 189 10.03 -12.85 -5.93
C PHE A 189 11.18 -12.94 -6.95
N SER A 190 11.46 -14.15 -7.45
CA SER A 190 12.45 -14.36 -8.51
C SER A 190 12.06 -13.63 -9.80
N GLU A 191 10.78 -13.67 -10.19
CA GLU A 191 10.27 -12.95 -11.39
C GLU A 191 10.13 -11.44 -11.17
N LEU A 192 9.75 -11.05 -9.96
CA LEU A 192 9.54 -9.64 -9.62
C LEU A 192 10.86 -8.84 -9.68
N SER A 193 11.97 -9.55 -9.53
CA SER A 193 13.30 -8.99 -9.39
C SER A 193 13.68 -7.97 -10.48
N SER A 194 13.24 -8.15 -11.72
CA SER A 194 13.57 -7.25 -12.84
C SER A 194 12.57 -6.12 -13.07
N LYS A 195 11.39 -6.16 -12.44
CA LYS A 195 10.22 -5.36 -12.84
C LYS A 195 9.78 -4.27 -11.85
N THR A 196 10.48 -4.11 -10.72
CA THR A 196 10.00 -3.26 -9.62
C THR A 196 11.01 -2.25 -9.11
N THR A 197 10.51 -1.09 -8.71
CA THR A 197 11.27 -0.10 -7.94
C THR A 197 11.65 -0.64 -6.55
N LYS A 198 12.65 -0.03 -5.92
CA LYS A 198 13.05 -0.37 -4.54
C LYS A 198 11.90 -0.21 -3.54
N GLN A 199 11.07 0.83 -3.70
CA GLN A 199 9.91 1.05 -2.82
C GLN A 199 8.87 -0.06 -2.98
N GLN A 200 8.51 -0.41 -4.23
CA GLN A 200 7.57 -1.51 -4.47
C GLN A 200 8.09 -2.82 -3.92
N PHE A 201 9.40 -3.08 -4.07
CA PHE A 201 10.06 -4.27 -3.52
C PHE A 201 10.03 -4.27 -1.98
N PHE A 202 10.23 -3.12 -1.35
CA PHE A 202 10.13 -2.96 0.10
C PHE A 202 8.74 -3.33 0.61
N GLU A 203 7.67 -2.81 -0.01
CA GLU A 203 6.29 -3.10 0.41
C GLU A 203 5.96 -4.59 0.31
N VAL A 204 6.22 -5.23 -0.84
CA VAL A 204 5.96 -6.66 -1.00
C VAL A 204 6.84 -7.51 -0.09
N GLY A 205 8.09 -7.08 0.15
CA GLY A 205 9.05 -7.74 1.02
C GLY A 205 8.54 -7.81 2.46
N LYS A 206 7.96 -6.71 2.97
CA LYS A 206 7.32 -6.68 4.29
C LYS A 206 6.19 -7.70 4.40
N SER A 207 5.28 -7.73 3.43
CA SER A 207 4.18 -8.70 3.44
C SER A 207 4.67 -10.16 3.40
N ALA A 208 5.80 -10.44 2.73
CA ALA A 208 6.38 -11.78 2.73
C ALA A 208 7.04 -12.14 4.06
N ILE A 209 7.69 -11.17 4.72
CA ILE A 209 8.23 -11.33 6.07
C ILE A 209 7.10 -11.64 7.06
N GLU A 210 5.96 -10.96 6.97
CA GLU A 210 4.78 -11.20 7.82
C GLU A 210 4.25 -12.64 7.69
N VAL A 211 4.26 -13.22 6.48
CA VAL A 211 3.91 -14.65 6.27
C VAL A 211 4.91 -15.54 7.01
N GLY A 212 6.21 -15.29 6.85
CA GLY A 212 7.28 -16.03 7.52
C GLY A 212 7.19 -15.92 9.05
N GLU A 213 6.97 -14.72 9.57
CA GLU A 213 6.82 -14.44 10.99
C GLU A 213 5.62 -15.19 11.58
N THR A 214 4.47 -15.18 10.90
CA THR A 214 3.27 -15.91 11.33
C THR A 214 3.55 -17.41 11.47
N ILE A 215 4.22 -18.00 10.48
CA ILE A 215 4.63 -19.41 10.52
C ILE A 215 5.54 -19.66 11.72
N VAL A 216 6.60 -18.85 11.89
CA VAL A 216 7.60 -19.04 12.95
C VAL A 216 6.94 -18.91 14.32
N TYR A 217 6.14 -17.87 14.53
CA TYR A 217 5.45 -17.63 15.79
C TYR A 217 4.54 -18.81 16.15
N ASP A 218 3.64 -19.21 15.25
CA ASP A 218 2.70 -20.28 15.55
C ASP A 218 3.41 -21.64 15.70
N SER A 219 4.42 -21.91 14.88
CA SER A 219 5.18 -23.16 14.94
C SER A 219 6.02 -23.28 16.21
N SER A 220 6.53 -22.17 16.73
CA SER A 220 7.35 -22.15 17.94
C SER A 220 6.51 -22.11 19.22
N ILE A 221 5.47 -21.27 19.25
CA ILE A 221 4.67 -21.05 20.46
C ILE A 221 3.56 -22.09 20.61
N HIS A 222 2.88 -22.49 19.53
CA HIS A 222 1.65 -23.27 19.63
C HIS A 222 1.82 -24.76 19.32
N SER A 223 2.69 -25.13 18.39
CA SER A 223 2.78 -26.53 17.93
C SER A 223 4.13 -27.21 18.13
N ALA A 224 5.17 -26.48 18.54
CA ALA A 224 6.57 -26.96 18.60
C ALA A 224 7.01 -27.68 17.29
N ASN A 225 6.51 -27.21 16.14
CA ASN A 225 6.79 -27.79 14.83
C ASN A 225 8.03 -27.12 14.21
N PHE A 226 9.19 -27.66 14.56
CA PHE A 226 10.49 -27.13 14.14
C PHE A 226 10.70 -27.20 12.62
N LYS A 227 10.06 -28.15 11.93
CA LYS A 227 10.09 -28.20 10.46
C LYS A 227 9.37 -27.01 9.85
N SER A 228 8.15 -26.72 10.29
CA SER A 228 7.40 -25.55 9.85
C SER A 228 8.11 -24.24 10.24
N MET A 229 8.65 -24.18 11.46
CA MET A 229 9.45 -23.05 11.94
C MET A 229 10.65 -22.77 11.04
N SER A 230 11.43 -23.79 10.67
CA SER A 230 12.57 -23.66 9.76
C SER A 230 12.16 -23.14 8.38
N ILE A 231 11.04 -23.60 7.83
CA ILE A 231 10.52 -23.10 6.54
C ILE A 231 10.12 -21.62 6.67
N GLY A 232 9.49 -21.22 7.78
CA GLY A 232 9.16 -19.82 8.06
C GLY A 232 10.39 -18.92 8.07
N TYR A 233 11.47 -19.35 8.73
CA TYR A 233 12.75 -18.60 8.67
C TYR A 233 13.38 -18.59 7.28
N SER A 234 13.29 -19.68 6.50
CA SER A 234 13.78 -19.69 5.12
C SER A 234 13.13 -18.61 4.27
N ILE A 235 11.83 -18.31 4.47
CA ILE A 235 11.16 -17.18 3.82
C ILE A 235 11.81 -15.85 4.24
N ILE A 236 11.96 -15.60 5.54
CA ILE A 236 12.53 -14.35 6.07
C ILE A 236 13.97 -14.15 5.58
N ASP A 237 14.80 -15.19 5.64
CA ASP A 237 16.19 -15.19 5.19
C ASP A 237 16.30 -14.94 3.69
N PHE A 238 15.40 -15.51 2.90
CA PHE A 238 15.34 -15.28 1.47
C PHE A 238 15.04 -13.82 1.14
N ILE A 239 14.09 -13.19 1.86
CA ILE A 239 13.79 -11.76 1.67
C ILE A 239 14.99 -10.89 2.09
N HIS A 240 15.69 -11.22 3.18
CA HIS A 240 16.93 -10.54 3.58
C HIS A 240 18.00 -10.61 2.49
N TYR A 241 18.22 -11.80 1.94
CA TYR A 241 19.17 -12.01 0.85
C TYR A 241 18.85 -11.13 -0.36
N LEU A 242 17.58 -11.06 -0.76
CA LEU A 242 17.15 -10.20 -1.86
C LEU A 242 17.28 -8.71 -1.53
N ALA A 243 16.95 -8.30 -0.31
CA ALA A 243 17.10 -6.92 0.16
C ALA A 243 18.56 -6.45 0.07
N LYS A 244 19.49 -7.29 0.56
CA LYS A 244 20.94 -7.06 0.51
C LYS A 244 21.45 -6.98 -0.92
N THR A 245 21.04 -7.93 -1.77
CA THR A 245 21.42 -7.95 -3.19
C THR A 245 20.95 -6.70 -3.94
N ARG A 246 19.81 -6.13 -3.53
CA ARG A 246 19.23 -4.90 -4.11
C ARG A 246 19.67 -3.61 -3.42
N ASN A 247 20.44 -3.71 -2.33
CA ASN A 247 20.82 -2.59 -1.48
C ASN A 247 19.58 -1.80 -1.02
N ILE A 248 18.65 -2.49 -0.35
CA ILE A 248 17.43 -1.94 0.27
C ILE A 248 17.59 -2.06 1.79
N LYS A 249 18.40 -1.16 2.36
CA LYS A 249 18.78 -1.19 3.78
C LYS A 249 17.59 -1.20 4.75
N SER A 250 16.53 -0.45 4.44
CA SER A 250 15.32 -0.42 5.27
C SER A 250 14.64 -1.78 5.39
N LEU A 251 14.71 -2.63 4.36
CA LEU A 251 14.16 -3.98 4.40
C LEU A 251 15.10 -4.94 5.15
N GLU A 252 16.42 -4.76 5.03
CA GLU A 252 17.41 -5.50 5.84
C GLU A 252 17.20 -5.22 7.33
N GLU A 253 17.05 -3.94 7.70
CA GLU A 253 16.77 -3.50 9.08
C GLU A 253 15.45 -4.08 9.60
N ASN A 254 14.40 -4.10 8.77
CA ASN A 254 13.13 -4.70 9.13
C ASN A 254 13.24 -6.21 9.45
N VAL A 255 14.04 -6.96 8.69
CA VAL A 255 14.30 -8.38 9.01
C VAL A 255 14.99 -8.51 10.37
N TYR A 256 16.01 -7.70 10.67
CA TYR A 256 16.66 -7.75 11.97
C TYR A 256 15.72 -7.41 13.13
N THR A 257 14.81 -6.44 12.93
CA THR A 257 13.76 -6.12 13.90
C THR A 257 12.87 -7.34 14.18
N VAL A 258 12.39 -8.01 13.13
CA VAL A 258 11.55 -9.22 13.27
C VAL A 258 12.28 -10.33 14.04
N TYR A 259 13.58 -10.52 13.80
CA TYR A 259 14.37 -11.50 14.56
C TYR A 259 14.46 -11.19 16.06
N GLU A 260 14.59 -9.90 16.44
CA GLU A 260 14.61 -9.49 17.85
C GLU A 260 13.21 -9.55 18.48
N GLU A 261 12.15 -9.28 17.73
CA GLU A 261 10.77 -9.44 18.18
C GLU A 261 10.45 -10.92 18.46
N LEU A 262 10.78 -11.81 17.52
CA LEU A 262 10.63 -13.27 17.70
C LEU A 262 11.43 -13.78 18.91
N LYS A 263 12.68 -13.33 19.09
CA LYS A 263 13.48 -13.64 20.27
C LYS A 263 12.81 -13.17 21.56
N SER A 264 12.22 -11.98 21.56
CA SER A 264 11.48 -11.48 22.72
C SER A 264 10.24 -12.32 23.00
N GLN A 265 9.53 -12.77 21.97
CA GLN A 265 8.32 -13.60 22.11
C GLN A 265 8.62 -15.01 22.64
N LEU A 266 9.83 -15.53 22.40
CA LEU A 266 10.33 -16.80 22.95
C LEU A 266 10.78 -16.71 24.42
N LYS A 267 11.03 -15.51 24.94
CA LYS A 267 11.38 -15.31 26.36
C LYS A 267 10.14 -15.36 27.24
N ARG A 268 9.79 -16.57 27.65
CA ARG A 268 8.61 -16.86 28.48
C ARG A 268 9.02 -17.61 29.76
N PRO A 269 9.15 -16.91 30.90
CA PRO A 269 9.59 -17.54 32.16
C PRO A 269 8.71 -18.71 32.61
N GLU A 270 7.46 -18.72 32.18
CA GLU A 270 6.47 -19.77 32.47
C GLU A 270 6.62 -21.04 31.61
N ARG A 271 7.53 -21.03 30.62
CA ARG A 271 7.75 -22.14 29.68
C ARG A 271 9.19 -22.63 29.70
N ASN A 272 9.37 -23.95 29.71
CA ASN A 272 10.68 -24.62 29.68
C ASN A 272 10.94 -25.38 28.36
N ASP A 273 10.02 -25.33 27.40
CA ASP A 273 10.03 -26.10 26.16
C ASP A 273 10.54 -25.31 24.93
N LEU A 274 10.87 -24.02 25.12
CA LEU A 274 11.23 -23.11 24.02
C LEU A 274 12.73 -23.08 23.68
N GLU A 275 13.57 -23.86 24.37
CA GLU A 275 15.02 -23.85 24.16
C GLU A 275 15.41 -24.21 22.72
N ASN A 276 14.77 -25.24 22.14
CA ASN A 276 15.05 -25.65 20.76
C ASN A 276 14.58 -24.62 19.73
N ALA A 277 13.46 -23.93 20.01
CA ALA A 277 12.99 -22.82 19.18
C ALA A 277 14.02 -21.67 19.16
N GLU A 278 14.55 -21.30 20.33
CA GLU A 278 15.59 -20.25 20.42
C GLU A 278 16.90 -20.67 19.75
N LYS A 279 17.31 -21.94 19.86
CA LYS A 279 18.48 -22.47 19.13
C LYS A 279 18.31 -22.33 17.61
N ILE A 280 17.15 -22.72 17.06
CA ILE A 280 16.86 -22.61 15.63
C ILE A 280 16.86 -21.14 15.20
N ARG A 281 16.18 -20.26 15.94
CA ARG A 281 16.19 -18.81 15.67
C ARG A 281 17.61 -18.26 15.61
N HIS A 282 18.44 -18.59 16.60
CA HIS A 282 19.81 -18.11 16.68
C HIS A 282 20.66 -18.58 15.49
N ILE A 283 20.51 -19.84 15.07
CA ILE A 283 21.19 -20.40 13.90
C ILE A 283 20.87 -19.58 12.64
N HIS A 284 19.60 -19.27 12.37
CA HIS A 284 19.21 -18.46 11.23
C HIS A 284 19.69 -17.01 11.33
N PHE A 285 19.55 -16.39 12.50
CA PHE A 285 20.01 -15.02 12.74
C PHE A 285 21.51 -14.85 12.46
N GLU A 286 22.34 -15.77 12.95
CA GLU A 286 23.77 -15.76 12.67
C GLU A 286 24.08 -16.06 11.20
N ASN A 287 23.27 -16.87 10.52
CA ASN A 287 23.43 -17.15 9.10
C ASN A 287 23.27 -15.88 8.24
N ILE A 288 22.22 -15.09 8.49
CA ILE A 288 21.97 -13.84 7.75
C ILE A 288 22.99 -12.75 8.12
N LYS A 289 23.39 -12.65 9.40
CA LYS A 289 24.40 -11.69 9.87
C LYS A 289 25.76 -11.95 9.23
N ASN A 290 26.13 -13.21 9.07
CA ASN A 290 27.36 -13.63 8.39
C ASN A 290 27.25 -13.56 6.85
N GLY A 291 26.09 -13.15 6.31
CA GLY A 291 25.89 -12.93 4.88
C GLY A 291 25.88 -14.21 4.03
N LYS A 292 25.54 -15.36 4.63
CA LYS A 292 25.44 -16.63 3.91
C LYS A 292 24.16 -16.67 3.06
N LYS A 293 24.25 -17.26 1.87
CA LYS A 293 23.17 -17.31 0.87
C LYS A 293 22.28 -18.55 0.98
N SER A 294 22.78 -19.63 1.56
CA SER A 294 22.07 -20.91 1.71
C SER A 294 21.33 -20.99 3.03
N ASN A 295 20.34 -21.88 3.10
CA ASN A 295 19.77 -22.33 4.38
C ASN A 295 20.89 -22.68 5.37
N PRO A 296 20.72 -22.36 6.65
CA PRO A 296 21.74 -22.64 7.65
C PRO A 296 22.00 -24.14 7.77
N VAL A 297 23.24 -24.48 8.15
CA VAL A 297 23.62 -25.85 8.49
C VAL A 297 23.22 -26.10 9.94
N TYR A 298 22.28 -27.01 10.15
CA TYR A 298 21.87 -27.43 11.49
C TYR A 298 22.82 -28.48 12.07
N SER A 299 22.93 -28.52 13.40
CA SER A 299 23.57 -29.63 14.09
C SER A 299 22.75 -30.92 13.89
N GLN A 300 23.39 -32.08 14.07
CA GLN A 300 22.73 -33.38 13.94
C GLN A 300 21.51 -33.52 14.88
N GLU A 301 21.61 -32.95 16.09
CA GLU A 301 20.51 -32.91 17.08
C GLU A 301 19.29 -32.13 16.55
N ILE A 302 19.50 -30.92 16.04
CA ILE A 302 18.42 -30.08 15.49
C ILE A 302 17.85 -30.71 14.22
N MET A 303 18.69 -31.31 13.37
CA MET A 303 18.22 -32.05 12.19
C MET A 303 17.28 -33.20 12.55
N GLN A 304 17.60 -33.97 13.60
CA GLN A 304 16.73 -35.05 14.06
C GLN A 304 15.39 -34.53 14.59
N LEU A 305 15.39 -33.38 15.27
CA LEU A 305 14.15 -32.74 15.73
C LEU A 305 13.26 -32.30 14.56
N ILE A 306 13.85 -31.71 13.52
CA ILE A 306 13.14 -31.28 12.31
C ILE A 306 12.60 -32.50 11.52
N GLN A 307 13.39 -33.57 11.40
CA GLN A 307 13.01 -34.74 10.59
C GLN A 307 11.92 -35.62 11.22
N LYS A 308 11.79 -35.62 12.55
CA LYS A 308 10.79 -36.42 13.28
C LYS A 308 9.33 -35.94 13.10
N GLN A 309 9.13 -34.78 12.49
CA GLN A 309 7.83 -34.10 12.41
C GLN A 309 7.24 -34.14 10.98
N GLN A 310 7.29 -35.31 10.34
CA GLN A 310 6.69 -35.55 9.01
C GLN A 310 5.17 -35.56 9.06
#